data_AF-A0A7K3IZU3-F1
#
_entry.id   AF-A0A7K3IZU3-F1
#
_cell.length_a   1.000
_cell.length_b   1.000
_cell.length_c   1.000
_cell.angle_alpha   90.00
_cell.angle_beta   90.00
_cell.angle_gamma   90.00
#
_symmetry.space_group_name_H-M   'P 1'
#
loop_
_entity.id
_entity.type
_entity.pdbx_description
1 polymer ?
#
loop_
_entity_poly.entity_id
_entity_poly.type
_entity_poly.pdbx_seq_one_letter_code
_entity_poly.pdbx_strand_id
1 'polypeptide(L)' 'MTSHEIDYKIFGEDIQFVEIELDPNETVIAEAGTMVYMEDGIS' A
#
# COMPACT_ATOMS: atom_id res chain seq x y z
N MET A 1 11.62 -13.75 11.00
CA MET A 1 11.55 -12.76 9.90
C MET A 1 10.98 -11.49 10.48
N THR A 2 11.61 -10.36 10.15
CA THR A 2 11.16 -9.04 10.57
C THR A 2 10.34 -8.45 9.44
N SER A 3 9.19 -7.85 9.77
CA SER A 3 8.40 -7.13 8.76
C SER A 3 9.11 -5.84 8.35
N HIS A 4 8.83 -5.37 7.14
CA HIS A 4 9.25 -4.05 6.66
C HIS A 4 8.56 -2.94 7.47
N GLU A 5 9.23 -1.80 7.62
CA GLU A 5 8.64 -0.59 8.17
C GLU A 5 8.14 0.24 6.98
N ILE A 6 6.82 0.40 6.88
CA ILE A 6 6.18 0.96 5.69
C ILE A 6 5.58 2.33 6.00
N ASP A 7 5.76 3.27 5.08
CA ASP A 7 5.09 4.57 5.10
C ASP A 7 3.68 4.48 4.49
N TYR A 8 2.71 5.13 5.13
CA TYR A 8 1.32 5.12 4.68
C TYR A 8 0.59 6.42 4.97
N LYS A 9 -0.49 6.64 4.21
CA LYS A 9 -1.41 7.74 4.46
C LYS A 9 -2.85 7.33 4.19
N ILE A 10 -3.75 7.74 5.08
CA ILE A 10 -5.19 7.51 4.93
C ILE A 10 -5.80 8.73 4.25
N PHE A 11 -6.58 8.48 3.21
CA PHE A 11 -7.28 9.50 2.43
C PHE A 11 -8.80 9.31 2.53
N GLY A 12 -9.52 10.42 2.33
CA GLY A 12 -10.97 10.46 2.28
C GLY A 12 -11.64 10.75 3.62
N GLU A 13 -12.82 11.36 3.56
CA GLU A 13 -13.67 11.61 4.73
C GLU A 13 -14.83 10.61 4.76
N ASP A 14 -15.63 10.54 3.69
CA ASP A 14 -16.77 9.62 3.58
C ASP A 14 -16.41 8.25 3.00
N ILE A 15 -15.52 8.21 2.00
CA ILE A 15 -14.99 6.97 1.42
C ILE A 15 -13.49 6.97 1.63
N GLN A 16 -13.01 6.01 2.40
CA GLN A 16 -11.63 5.96 2.84
C GLN A 16 -10.84 4.89 2.10
N PHE A 17 -9.57 5.20 1.83
CA PHE A 17 -8.58 4.24 1.38
C PHE A 17 -7.21 4.57 1.99
N VAL A 18 -6.34 3.57 2.02
CA VAL A 18 -4.96 3.72 2.48
C VAL A 18 -4.04 3.69 1.26
N GLU A 19 -3.21 4.72 1.13
CA GLU A 19 -2.08 4.73 0.23
C GLU A 19 -0.86 4.21 0.98
N ILE A 20 -0.10 3.36 0.30
CA ILE A 20 1.07 2.67 0.85
C ILE A 20 2.25 3.01 -0.06
N GLU A 21 3.29 3.61 0.51
CA GLU A 21 4.54 3.89 -0.18
C GLU A 21 5.50 2.73 0.09
N LEU A 22 6.15 2.22 -0.96
CA LEU A 22 7.08 1.10 -0.86
C LEU A 22 8.46 1.57 -1.32
N ASP A 23 9.45 1.41 -0.45
CA ASP A 23 10.84 1.53 -0.85
C ASP A 23 11.26 0.32 -1.72
N PRO A 24 12.37 0.43 -2.46
CA PRO A 24 12.88 -0.71 -3.23
C PRO A 24 13.08 -1.95 -2.36
N ASN A 25 12.51 -3.08 -2.80
CA ASN A 25 12.49 -4.39 -2.14
C ASN A 25 11.51 -4.51 -0.95
N GLU A 26 10.69 -3.50 -0.70
CA GLU A 26 9.58 -3.64 0.23
C GLU A 26 8.39 -4.34 -0.40
N THR A 27 7.46 -4.80 0.43
CA THR A 27 6.30 -5.57 -0.02
C THR A 27 5.18 -5.41 0.99
N VAL A 28 3.97 -5.22 0.47
CA VAL A 28 2.74 -5.28 1.25
C VAL A 28 1.89 -6.47 0.79
N ILE A 29 1.20 -7.09 1.74
CA ILE A 29 0.28 -8.20 1.48
C ILE A 29 -1.13 -7.69 1.74
N ALA A 30 -2.02 -7.87 0.76
CA ALA A 30 -3.42 -7.50 0.85
C ALA A 30 -4.32 -8.59 0.23
N GLU A 31 -5.59 -8.60 0.58
CA GLU A 31 -6.57 -9.55 0.03
C GLU A 31 -6.89 -9.21 -1.43
N ALA A 32 -7.11 -10.24 -2.26
CA ALA A 32 -7.51 -10.02 -3.65
C ALA A 32 -8.78 -9.15 -3.73
N GLY A 33 -8.74 -8.11 -4.56
CA GLY A 33 -9.85 -7.17 -4.74
C GLY A 33 -9.87 -5.99 -3.76
N THR A 34 -8.92 -5.88 -2.82
CA THR A 34 -8.78 -4.67 -1.98
C THR A 34 -7.96 -3.56 -2.63
N MET A 35 -7.12 -3.88 -3.63
CA MET A 35 -6.32 -2.88 -4.35
C MET A 35 -7.21 -1.96 -5.18
N VAL A 36 -7.10 -0.65 -4.94
CA VAL A 36 -7.85 0.38 -5.69
C VAL A 36 -7.08 0.83 -6.93
N TYR A 37 -5.79 1.11 -6.78
CA TYR A 37 -4.85 1.44 -7.86
C TYR A 37 -3.42 1.05 -7.45
N MET A 38 -2.49 1.14 -8.41
CA MET A 38 -1.07 0.88 -8.23
C MET A 38 -0.29 1.76 -9.23
N GLU A 39 0.84 2.33 -8.81
CA GLU A 39 1.69 3.12 -9.70
C GLU A 39 2.56 2.23 -10.61
N ASP A 40 2.98 2.80 -11.74
CA ASP A 40 3.96 2.16 -12.62
C ASP A 40 5.28 1.98 -11.87
N GLY A 41 5.82 0.75 -11.88
CA GLY A 41 7.08 0.41 -11.19
C GLY A 41 6.92 -0.47 -9.96
N ILE A 42 5.69 -0.70 -9.48
CA ILE A 42 5.39 -1.72 -8.48
C ILE A 42 5.34 -3.10 -9.17
N SER A 43 6.08 -4.08 -8.65
CA SER A 43 6.24 -5.43 -9.24
C SER A 43 6.24 -6.53 -8.20
#